data_AF-A0AAW0SR41-F1
#
_entry.id   AF-A0AAW0SR41-F1
#
_cell.length_a   1.000
_cell.length_b   1.000
_cell.length_c   1.000
_cell.angle_alpha   90.00
_cell.angle_beta   90.00
_cell.angle_gamma   90.00
#
_symmetry.space_group_name_H-M   'P 1'
#
loop_
_entity.id
_entity.type
_entity.pdbx_description
1 polymer ?
#
loop_
_entity_poly.entity_id
_entity_poly.type
_entity_poly.pdbx_seq_one_letter_code
_entity_poly.pdbx_strand_id
1 'polypeptide(L)'
;MWHAALVNKLRTAVVNGALLSLLSDYLNDRHLRVTVGGRESEVQPVKAGVPQGSCLGPVLWNLYINNLLDLLPSARAYPDDLTLTHSFATGEESVAVSMLSNTLNHITVWDRAWQMRCSLTGKTFQLQQRSSTPLHPHPSPRPRALRGSLSVTVAELQL
;
A
#
# COMPACT_ATOMS: atom_id res chain seq x y z
N MET A 1 3.07 4.29 -9.93
CA MET A 1 4.50 4.62 -10.10
C MET A 1 4.79 5.53 -11.29
N TRP A 2 4.82 6.84 -11.07
CA TRP A 2 5.33 7.80 -12.05
C TRP A 2 6.85 7.74 -12.14
N HIS A 3 7.41 7.76 -13.36
CA HIS A 3 8.86 7.60 -13.57
C HIS A 3 9.67 8.71 -12.90
N ALA A 4 9.26 9.98 -13.08
CA ALA A 4 9.94 11.12 -12.48
C ALA A 4 9.95 11.04 -10.94
N ALA A 5 8.82 10.64 -10.34
CA ALA A 5 8.69 10.48 -8.90
C ALA A 5 9.56 9.32 -8.36
N LEU A 6 9.60 8.20 -9.08
CA LEU A 6 10.43 7.04 -8.73
C LEU A 6 11.93 7.36 -8.84
N VAL A 7 12.38 8.03 -9.91
CA VAL A 7 13.78 8.46 -10.06
C VAL A 7 14.18 9.41 -8.93
N ASN A 8 13.29 10.34 -8.55
CA ASN A 8 13.55 11.23 -7.42
C ASN A 8 13.70 10.46 -6.09
N LYS A 9 12.82 9.46 -5.85
CA LYS A 9 12.93 8.57 -4.68
C LYS A 9 14.25 7.80 -4.66
N LEU A 10 14.68 7.25 -5.81
CA LEU A 10 15.94 6.52 -5.91
C LEU A 10 17.13 7.42 -5.52
N ARG A 11 17.15 8.67 -5.98
CA ARG A 11 18.18 9.65 -5.59
C ARG A 11 18.20 9.91 -4.07
N THR A 12 17.03 9.97 -3.43
CA THR A 12 16.94 10.19 -1.98
C THR A 12 17.27 8.93 -1.16
N ALA A 13 17.08 7.74 -1.72
CA ALA A 13 17.28 6.45 -1.05
C ALA A 13 18.75 5.98 -1.06
N VAL A 14 19.71 6.88 -1.24
CA VAL A 14 21.16 6.61 -1.32
C VAL A 14 21.55 5.74 -2.54
N VAL A 15 20.64 5.54 -3.50
CA VAL A 15 21.00 4.91 -4.79
C VAL A 15 21.73 5.93 -5.65
N ASN A 16 23.01 5.68 -5.93
CA ASN A 16 23.88 6.61 -6.62
C ASN A 16 24.78 5.90 -7.65
N GLY A 17 25.50 6.70 -8.43
CA GLY A 17 26.44 6.22 -9.45
C GLY A 17 25.76 5.41 -10.56
N ALA A 18 26.45 4.35 -11.02
CA ALA A 18 26.03 3.55 -12.17
C ALA A 18 24.67 2.87 -11.99
N LEU A 19 24.30 2.48 -10.76
CA LEU A 19 23.01 1.85 -10.49
C LEU A 19 21.85 2.83 -10.71
N LEU A 20 22.00 4.08 -10.26
CA LEU A 20 20.98 5.11 -10.50
C LEU A 20 20.83 5.41 -11.99
N SER A 21 21.94 5.48 -12.73
CA SER A 21 21.89 5.65 -14.19
C SER A 21 21.17 4.49 -14.85
N LEU A 22 21.52 3.24 -14.51
CA LEU A 22 20.87 2.04 -15.04
C LEU A 22 19.35 2.03 -14.80
N LEU A 23 18.92 2.36 -13.57
CA LEU A 23 17.49 2.41 -13.23
C LEU A 23 16.78 3.60 -13.89
N SER A 24 17.46 4.72 -14.07
CA SER A 24 16.90 5.88 -14.77
C SER A 24 16.72 5.57 -16.25
N ASP A 25 17.73 4.96 -16.89
CA ASP A 25 17.69 4.53 -18.29
C ASP A 25 16.62 3.45 -18.51
N TYR A 26 16.47 2.51 -17.56
CA TYR A 26 15.42 1.49 -17.59
C TYR A 26 14.00 2.08 -17.65
N LEU A 27 13.78 3.23 -17.00
CA LEU A 27 12.48 3.91 -16.94
C LEU A 27 12.30 4.94 -18.06
N ASN A 28 13.38 5.41 -18.69
CA ASN A 28 13.35 6.50 -19.66
C ASN A 28 12.99 6.01 -21.08
N ASP A 29 12.49 6.93 -21.91
CA ASP A 29 12.18 6.74 -23.34
C ASP A 29 11.32 5.50 -23.66
N ARG A 30 10.47 5.13 -22.71
CA ARG A 30 9.57 3.98 -22.82
C ARG A 30 8.41 4.32 -23.73
N HIS A 31 8.05 3.38 -24.60
CA HIS A 31 6.91 3.52 -25.52
C HIS A 31 6.02 2.27 -25.45
N LEU A 32 4.72 2.45 -25.66
CA LEU A 32 3.73 1.39 -25.76
C LEU A 32 2.97 1.49 -27.07
N ARG A 33 2.55 0.34 -27.58
CA ARG A 33 1.61 0.17 -28.69
C ARG A 33 0.70 -0.99 -28.34
N VAL A 34 -0.57 -0.87 -28.66
CA VAL A 34 -1.58 -1.92 -28.39
C VAL A 34 -2.04 -2.49 -29.72
N THR A 35 -2.11 -3.83 -29.80
CA THR A 35 -2.62 -4.53 -30.99
C THR A 35 -3.90 -5.28 -30.61
N VAL A 36 -5.01 -4.97 -31.29
CA VAL A 36 -6.31 -5.63 -31.07
C VAL A 36 -6.85 -6.08 -32.42
N GLY A 37 -7.13 -7.39 -32.57
CA GLY A 37 -7.67 -7.95 -33.81
C GLY A 37 -6.80 -7.68 -35.05
N GLY A 38 -5.47 -7.64 -34.89
CA GLY A 38 -4.51 -7.36 -35.97
C GLY A 38 -4.37 -5.88 -36.35
N ARG A 39 -5.07 -4.97 -35.65
CA ARG A 39 -4.89 -3.51 -35.81
C ARG A 39 -4.04 -2.96 -34.68
N GLU A 40 -3.14 -2.05 -35.03
CA GLU A 40 -2.21 -1.44 -34.08
C GLU A 40 -2.63 -0.01 -33.73
N SER A 41 -2.42 0.39 -32.49
CA SER A 41 -2.53 1.78 -32.07
C SER A 41 -1.30 2.59 -32.52
N GLU A 42 -1.41 3.91 -32.41
CA GLU A 42 -0.21 4.76 -32.43
C GLU A 42 0.73 4.39 -31.27
N VAL A 43 2.02 4.63 -31.49
CA VAL A 43 3.05 4.49 -30.46
C VAL A 43 2.91 5.67 -29.51
N GLN A 44 2.76 5.39 -28.22
CA GLN A 44 2.57 6.41 -27.19
C GLN A 44 3.68 6.31 -26.14
N PRO A 45 4.23 7.43 -25.66
CA PRO A 45 5.23 7.42 -24.60
C PRO A 45 4.61 6.97 -23.27
N VAL A 46 5.34 6.14 -22.53
CA VAL A 46 4.98 5.63 -21.22
C VAL A 46 5.66 6.51 -20.18
N LYS A 47 4.89 7.24 -19.38
CA LYS A 47 5.41 8.11 -18.31
C LYS A 47 5.30 7.50 -16.91
N ALA A 48 4.65 6.36 -16.81
CA ALA A 48 4.32 5.70 -15.56
C ALA A 48 4.23 4.19 -15.73
N GLY A 49 4.55 3.46 -14.68
CA GLY A 49 4.54 1.99 -14.65
C GLY A 49 5.88 1.37 -15.03
N VAL A 50 5.93 0.06 -14.84
CA VAL A 50 7.07 -0.78 -15.19
C VAL A 50 6.60 -1.87 -16.14
N PRO A 51 7.47 -2.42 -16.99
CA PRO A 51 7.13 -3.52 -17.87
C PRO A 51 6.53 -4.69 -17.07
N GLN A 52 5.37 -5.18 -17.49
CA GLN A 52 4.79 -6.40 -16.93
C GLN A 52 5.73 -7.57 -17.20
N GLY A 53 5.89 -8.45 -16.21
CA GLY A 53 6.83 -9.57 -16.27
C GLY A 53 8.30 -9.20 -16.00
N SER A 54 8.59 -7.93 -15.66
CA SER A 54 9.94 -7.54 -15.25
C SER A 54 10.27 -8.05 -13.84
N CYS A 55 11.48 -8.57 -13.65
CA CYS A 55 12.00 -8.91 -12.32
C CYS A 55 12.26 -7.66 -11.45
N LEU A 56 12.52 -6.51 -12.06
CA LEU A 56 12.73 -5.23 -11.37
C LEU A 56 11.42 -4.59 -10.89
N GLY A 57 10.28 -4.93 -11.48
CA GLY A 57 8.99 -4.34 -11.15
C GLY A 57 8.65 -4.42 -9.65
N PRO A 58 8.69 -5.61 -9.02
CA PRO A 58 8.45 -5.75 -7.58
C PRO A 58 9.44 -4.99 -6.69
N VAL A 59 10.71 -4.91 -7.09
CA VAL A 59 11.74 -4.18 -6.33
C VAL A 59 11.47 -2.67 -6.37
N LEU A 60 11.20 -2.15 -7.56
CA LEU A 60 10.87 -0.73 -7.76
C LEU A 60 9.56 -0.36 -7.06
N TRP A 61 8.59 -1.27 -7.02
CA TRP A 61 7.35 -1.10 -6.26
C TRP A 61 7.60 -0.91 -4.77
N ASN A 62 8.40 -1.79 -4.16
CA ASN A 62 8.74 -1.68 -2.73
C ASN A 62 9.42 -0.35 -2.40
N LEU A 63 10.36 0.09 -3.23
CA LEU A 63 11.01 1.41 -3.07
C LEU A 63 10.01 2.57 -3.22
N TYR A 64 9.05 2.42 -4.12
CA TYR A 64 8.03 3.43 -4.34
C TYR A 64 7.10 3.58 -3.14
N ILE A 65 6.63 2.46 -2.55
CA ILE A 65 5.69 2.51 -1.43
C ILE A 65 6.36 2.73 -0.06
N ASN A 66 7.68 2.57 0.07
CA ASN A 66 8.34 2.50 1.38
C ASN A 66 7.97 3.64 2.37
N ASN A 67 7.99 4.89 1.91
CA ASN A 67 7.58 6.06 2.73
C ASN A 67 6.11 6.05 3.20
N LEU A 68 5.24 5.26 2.56
CA LEU A 68 3.86 5.11 2.97
C LEU A 68 3.82 4.15 4.15
N LEU A 69 4.62 3.09 4.12
CA LEU A 69 4.75 2.14 5.22
C LEU A 69 5.34 2.79 6.46
N ASP A 70 6.27 3.73 6.30
CA ASP A 70 6.80 4.55 7.41
C ASP A 70 5.70 5.35 8.13
N LEU A 71 4.69 5.81 7.39
CA LEU A 71 3.52 6.51 7.95
C LEU A 71 2.50 5.56 8.58
N LEU A 72 2.64 4.25 8.37
CA LEU A 72 1.63 3.23 8.67
C LEU A 72 2.23 2.00 9.40
N PRO A 73 2.76 2.15 10.62
CA PRO A 73 3.49 1.07 11.31
C PRO A 73 2.65 -0.17 11.64
N SER A 74 1.32 -0.06 11.61
CA SER A 74 0.37 -1.18 11.82
C SER A 74 -0.21 -1.74 10.52
N ALA A 75 0.22 -1.24 9.36
CA ALA A 75 -0.21 -1.75 8.08
C ALA A 75 0.53 -3.05 7.72
N ARG A 76 -0.21 -3.95 7.06
CA ARG A 76 0.38 -5.01 6.26
C ARG A 76 0.21 -4.65 4.81
N ALA A 77 1.31 -4.61 4.07
CA ALA A 77 1.31 -4.32 2.65
C ALA A 77 1.73 -5.55 1.85
N TYR A 78 0.96 -5.84 0.83
CA TYR A 78 1.27 -6.73 -0.28
C TYR A 78 1.21 -5.90 -1.58
N PRO A 79 1.73 -6.41 -2.70
CA PRO A 79 1.50 -5.76 -3.99
C PRO A 79 0.02 -5.46 -4.18
N ASP A 80 -0.30 -4.22 -4.54
CA ASP A 80 -1.65 -3.68 -4.76
C ASP A 80 -2.61 -3.66 -3.54
N ASP A 81 -2.29 -4.35 -2.45
CA ASP A 81 -3.13 -4.48 -1.24
C ASP A 81 -2.48 -3.93 0.02
N LEU A 82 -3.19 -3.05 0.73
CA LEU A 82 -2.76 -2.48 2.00
C LEU A 82 -3.84 -2.69 3.06
N THR A 83 -3.56 -3.50 4.08
CA THR A 83 -4.49 -3.78 5.17
C THR A 83 -4.05 -3.07 6.45
N LEU A 84 -4.91 -2.19 6.95
CA LEU A 84 -4.79 -1.57 8.26
C LEU A 84 -5.54 -2.42 9.28
N THR A 85 -4.95 -2.67 10.44
CA THR A 85 -5.61 -3.40 11.53
C THR A 85 -5.34 -2.72 12.86
N HIS A 86 -6.41 -2.45 13.59
CA HIS A 86 -6.34 -1.94 14.95
C HIS A 86 -7.06 -2.89 15.91
N SER A 87 -6.44 -3.13 17.07
CA SER A 87 -7.05 -3.92 18.16
C SER A 87 -7.48 -2.97 19.27
N PHE A 88 -8.65 -3.19 19.87
CA PHE A 88 -9.21 -2.30 20.88
C PHE A 88 -9.90 -3.10 22.00
N ALA A 89 -9.98 -2.52 23.19
CA ALA A 89 -10.77 -3.08 24.28
C ALA A 89 -12.24 -2.66 24.17
N THR A 90 -13.13 -3.42 24.81
CA THR A 90 -14.56 -3.07 24.84
C THR A 90 -14.75 -1.68 25.45
N GLY A 91 -15.45 -0.78 24.75
CA GLY A 91 -15.63 0.62 25.13
C GLY A 91 -14.65 1.60 24.46
N GLU A 92 -13.65 1.12 23.71
CA GLU A 92 -12.68 1.93 22.97
C GLU A 92 -12.94 1.95 21.45
N GLU A 93 -14.11 1.50 21.01
CA GLU A 93 -14.48 1.38 19.59
C GLU A 93 -14.32 2.73 18.85
N SER A 94 -14.78 3.81 19.48
CA SER A 94 -14.73 5.16 18.90
C SER A 94 -13.30 5.65 18.70
N VAL A 95 -12.38 5.30 19.62
CA VAL A 95 -10.96 5.63 19.51
C VAL A 95 -10.33 4.85 18.35
N ALA A 96 -10.64 3.55 18.24
CA ALA A 96 -10.14 2.72 17.14
C ALA A 96 -10.59 3.24 15.77
N VAL A 97 -11.87 3.62 15.64
CA VAL A 97 -12.42 4.22 14.42
C VAL A 97 -11.75 5.56 14.11
N SER A 98 -11.53 6.39 15.12
CA SER A 98 -10.88 7.69 14.96
C SER A 98 -9.42 7.55 14.50
N MET A 99 -8.68 6.62 15.08
CA MET A 99 -7.31 6.30 14.68
C MET A 99 -7.25 5.83 13.23
N LEU A 100 -8.09 4.87 12.85
CA LEU A 100 -8.14 4.38 11.46
C LEU A 100 -8.55 5.47 10.47
N SER A 101 -9.49 6.33 10.85
CA SER A 101 -9.91 7.47 10.02
C SER A 101 -8.77 8.46 9.80
N ASN A 102 -8.00 8.76 10.86
CA ASN A 102 -6.81 9.60 10.74
C ASN A 102 -5.74 8.97 9.83
N THR A 103 -5.50 7.67 9.99
CA THR A 103 -4.59 6.91 9.13
C THR A 103 -5.04 6.92 7.65
N LEU A 104 -6.33 6.79 7.37
CA LEU A 104 -6.89 6.89 6.03
C LEU A 104 -6.70 8.28 5.42
N ASN A 105 -6.79 9.34 6.22
CA ASN A 105 -6.50 10.70 5.76
C ASN A 105 -5.02 10.86 5.36
N HIS A 106 -4.09 10.28 6.12
CA HIS A 106 -2.66 10.28 5.77
C HIS A 106 -2.42 9.55 4.44
N ILE A 107 -3.06 8.40 4.22
CA ILE A 107 -2.99 7.67 2.94
C ILE A 107 -3.54 8.53 1.80
N THR A 108 -4.64 9.23 2.02
CA THR A 108 -5.28 10.09 1.00
C THR A 108 -4.38 11.27 0.61
N VAL A 109 -3.70 11.88 1.59
CA VAL A 109 -2.73 12.96 1.31
C VAL A 109 -1.54 12.41 0.54
N TRP A 110 -1.04 11.24 0.95
CA TRP A 110 0.05 10.57 0.28
C TRP A 110 -0.30 10.19 -1.17
N ASP A 111 -1.49 9.64 -1.42
CA ASP A 111 -1.90 9.24 -2.78
C ASP A 111 -1.86 10.42 -3.76
N ARG A 112 -2.28 11.61 -3.31
CA ARG A 112 -2.30 12.83 -4.13
C ARG A 112 -0.90 13.31 -4.43
N ALA A 113 -0.03 13.29 -3.43
CA ALA A 113 1.37 13.69 -3.57
C ALA A 113 2.12 12.79 -4.56
N TRP A 114 1.80 11.49 -4.60
CA TRP A 114 2.45 10.52 -5.46
C TRP A 114 1.68 10.19 -6.74
N GLN A 115 0.54 10.87 -6.97
CA GLN A 115 -0.35 10.65 -8.11
C GLN A 115 -0.73 9.18 -8.28
N MET A 116 -0.99 8.51 -7.16
CA MET A 116 -1.53 7.15 -7.14
C MET A 116 -3.05 7.21 -7.05
N ARG A 117 -3.76 6.35 -7.80
CA ARG A 117 -5.20 6.19 -7.63
C ARG A 117 -5.44 5.15 -6.55
N CYS A 118 -5.50 5.58 -5.29
CA CYS A 118 -6.09 4.75 -4.24
C CYS A 118 -7.61 4.69 -4.46
N SER A 119 -8.15 3.52 -4.80
CA SER A 119 -9.59 3.34 -4.69
C SER A 119 -9.97 3.28 -3.21
N LEU A 120 -10.59 4.35 -2.71
CA LEU A 120 -11.22 4.32 -1.39
C LEU A 120 -12.65 3.76 -1.44
N THR A 121 -13.15 3.46 -2.65
CA THR A 121 -14.55 3.13 -2.93
C THR A 121 -14.68 1.61 -3.05
N GLY A 122 -15.45 0.98 -2.15
CA GLY A 122 -15.60 -0.49 -2.09
C GLY A 122 -14.84 -1.19 -0.96
N LYS A 123 -14.25 -0.43 -0.02
CA LYS A 123 -13.50 -1.01 1.12
C LYS A 123 -14.38 -1.88 2.01
N THR A 124 -13.89 -3.09 2.30
CA THR A 124 -14.51 -3.96 3.29
C THR A 124 -14.03 -3.57 4.68
N PHE A 125 -14.94 -3.07 5.51
CA PHE A 125 -14.72 -2.95 6.95
C PHE A 125 -14.99 -4.31 7.58
N GLN A 126 -13.96 -4.94 8.15
CA GLN A 126 -14.13 -6.18 8.90
C GLN A 126 -13.96 -5.89 10.39
N LEU A 127 -15.06 -6.00 11.13
CA LEU A 127 -15.06 -6.00 12.58
C LEU A 127 -15.00 -7.46 13.04
N GLN A 128 -13.92 -7.84 13.71
CA GLN A 128 -13.78 -9.17 14.29
C GLN A 128 -13.65 -9.02 15.81
N GLN A 129 -14.70 -9.42 16.54
CA GLN A 129 -14.63 -9.55 18.00
C GLN A 129 -14.13 -10.95 18.35
N ARG A 130 -13.08 -11.02 19.18
CA ARG A 130 -12.57 -12.29 19.70
C ARG A 130 -12.71 -12.32 21.22
N SER A 131 -13.42 -13.32 21.73
CA SER A 131 -13.34 -13.70 23.14
C SER A 131 -11.95 -14.27 23.39
N SER A 132 -11.18 -13.69 24.30
CA SER A 132 -9.94 -14.33 24.75
C SER A 132 -10.29 -15.63 25.49
N THR A 133 -9.86 -16.78 24.95
CA THR A 133 -9.91 -18.06 25.65
C THR A 133 -8.62 -18.17 26.46
N PRO A 134 -8.66 -18.44 27.78
CA PRO A 134 -7.45 -18.62 28.58
C PRO A 134 -6.65 -19.81 28.05
N LEU A 135 -5.33 -19.64 27.88
CA LEU A 135 -4.41 -20.69 27.44
C LEU A 135 -4.20 -21.80 28.49
N HIS A 136 -4.74 -21.65 29.71
CA HIS A 136 -4.78 -22.69 30.74
C HIS A 136 -5.96 -22.43 31.72
N PRO A 137 -6.59 -23.48 32.28
CA PRO A 137 -7.55 -23.31 33.36
C PRO A 137 -6.83 -22.80 34.62
N HIS A 138 -6.97 -21.51 34.92
CA HIS A 138 -6.52 -20.89 36.15
C HIS A 138 -7.67 -20.91 37.16
N PRO A 139 -7.44 -21.18 38.47
CA PRO A 139 -8.50 -21.39 39.47
C PRO A 139 -9.30 -20.13 39.88
N SER A 140 -9.16 -19.00 39.17
CA SER A 140 -9.90 -17.77 39.46
C SER A 140 -10.65 -17.27 38.23
N PRO A 141 -11.94 -16.93 38.33
CA PRO A 141 -12.67 -16.31 37.23
C PRO A 141 -12.12 -14.90 37.03
N ARG A 142 -11.21 -14.74 36.07
CA ARG A 142 -10.88 -13.41 35.55
C ARG A 142 -12.07 -12.92 34.71
N PRO A 143 -12.46 -11.64 34.79
CA PRO A 143 -13.43 -11.09 33.86
C PRO A 143 -12.96 -11.36 32.43
N ARG A 144 -13.86 -11.91 31.60
CA ARG A 144 -13.58 -12.29 30.22
C ARG A 144 -13.32 -11.01 29.43
N ALA A 145 -12.06 -10.65 29.25
CA ALA A 145 -11.70 -9.47 28.47
C ALA A 145 -12.08 -9.72 27.00
N LEU A 146 -13.16 -9.09 26.56
CA LEU A 146 -13.57 -9.02 25.17
C LEU A 146 -12.64 -8.03 24.46
N ARG A 147 -11.87 -8.55 23.49
CA ARG A 147 -11.01 -7.74 22.63
C ARG A 147 -11.63 -7.71 21.24
N GLY A 148 -11.87 -6.50 20.75
CA GLY A 148 -12.27 -6.28 19.37
C GLY A 148 -11.05 -6.04 18.49
N SER A 149 -11.19 -6.32 17.21
CA SER A 149 -10.29 -5.81 16.18
C SER A 149 -11.11 -5.24 15.04
N LEU A 150 -10.67 -4.09 14.55
CA LEU A 150 -11.21 -3.44 13.36
C LEU A 150 -10.11 -3.45 12.30
N SER A 151 -10.42 -4.04 11.15
CA SER A 151 -9.54 -4.08 9.99
C SER A 151 -10.18 -3.36 8.81
N VAL A 152 -9.36 -2.59 8.10
CA VAL A 152 -9.73 -1.90 6.87
C VAL A 152 -8.71 -2.27 5.80
N THR A 153 -9.18 -2.91 4.74
CA THR A 153 -8.35 -3.19 3.57
C THR A 153 -8.55 -2.08 2.53
N VAL A 154 -7.44 -1.51 2.08
CA VAL A 154 -7.33 -0.61 0.95
C VAL A 154 -6.79 -1.45 -0.20
N ALA A 155 -7.66 -1.81 -1.13
CA ALA A 155 -7.29 -2.58 -2.31
C ALA A 155 -7.03 -1.63 -3.48
N GLU A 156 -6.27 -2.13 -4.46
CA GLU A 156 -6.01 -1.49 -5.75
C GLU A 156 -5.21 -0.19 -5.68
N LEU A 157 -3.94 -0.29 -5.32
CA LEU A 157 -2.97 0.79 -5.59
C LEU A 157 -2.60 0.82 -7.09
N GLN A 158 -3.57 1.19 -7.93
CA GLN A 158 -3.37 1.24 -9.38
C GLN A 158 -2.82 2.59 -9.85
N LEU A 159 -2.04 2.51 -10.92
CA LEU A 159 -1.51 3.65 -11.67
C LEU A 159 -2.58 4.41 -12.43
#